data_AF-A0A515EJD7-F1
#
_entry.id   AF-A0A515EJD7-F1
#
_cell.length_a   1.000
_cell.length_b   1.000
_cell.length_c   1.000
_cell.angle_alpha   90.00
_cell.angle_beta   90.00
_cell.angle_gamma   90.00
#
_symmetry.space_group_name_H-M   'P 1'
#
loop_
_entity.id
_entity.type
_entity.pdbx_description
1 polymer ?
#
loop_
_entity_poly.entity_id
_entity_poly.type
_entity_poly.pdbx_seq_one_letter_code
_entity_poly.pdbx_strand_id
1 'polypeptide(L)'
;MASTHRAPPTARALWVLAAVGALVLLALPLLSASPNRLLSGKGVALWSVAAQVGWAALLPLASLFISVVLAGSGWLARRWQNVAFSAGLLSAAISLLSLAALVGGFATVADVQTEGLGRTTLGSGFWVFTLVLWLTANELMRQLQWQAVQRTAAWALLAVGIGALGLSGSLDALSTVKEYSARAEDFWRAWGQHLHIMGYTVALTLGVGLPLGVYLQRTPRWSQRFFVLLSGVQTIPSIALFSVLMALLAALGKAWPLLPALGLHGVGMAPAVLALCAYALLPLVRSVVAGLQQVPRAIHESAQAMGLSARQTLWQVELPLALPLVVSGVKVMVIQTIGLTAVAALIGAGGLGSLMFEGLFSSAMDLVVLAVFPIVAMAWLAEGLLSSVATACGRWARHTA
;
A
#
# COMPACT_ATOMS: atom_id res chain seq x y z
N MET A 1 -4.10 -40.77 -32.40
CA MET A 1 -3.45 -39.49 -32.07
C MET A 1 -4.31 -38.77 -31.03
N ALA A 2 -3.98 -38.94 -29.75
CA ALA A 2 -4.68 -38.28 -28.65
C ALA A 2 -4.18 -36.83 -28.53
N SER A 3 -4.98 -35.88 -28.97
CA SER A 3 -4.76 -34.47 -28.68
C SER A 3 -4.90 -34.27 -27.17
N THR A 4 -3.78 -34.05 -26.48
CA THR A 4 -3.81 -33.62 -25.10
C THR A 4 -4.43 -32.22 -25.05
N HIS A 5 -5.71 -32.15 -24.71
CA HIS A 5 -6.43 -30.92 -24.38
C HIS A 5 -5.80 -30.30 -23.13
N ARG A 6 -4.66 -29.63 -23.29
CA ARG A 6 -4.10 -28.77 -22.26
C ARG A 6 -5.08 -27.62 -22.08
N ALA A 7 -5.73 -27.55 -20.92
CA ALA A 7 -6.56 -26.41 -20.55
C ALA A 7 -5.81 -25.09 -20.84
N PRO A 8 -6.48 -24.08 -21.42
CA PRO A 8 -5.85 -22.81 -21.74
C PRO A 8 -5.17 -22.24 -20.47
N PRO A 9 -4.04 -21.54 -20.61
CA PRO A 9 -3.23 -21.10 -19.47
C PRO A 9 -4.01 -20.30 -18.42
N THR A 10 -5.11 -19.65 -18.83
CA THR A 10 -6.04 -18.88 -18.00
C THR A 10 -6.90 -19.73 -17.06
N ALA A 11 -7.32 -20.93 -17.49
CA ALA A 11 -8.10 -21.86 -16.69
C ALA A 11 -7.32 -22.39 -15.48
N ARG A 12 -6.01 -22.60 -15.67
CA ARG A 12 -5.14 -23.16 -14.64
C ARG A 12 -4.99 -22.21 -13.46
N ALA A 13 -4.86 -20.91 -13.72
CA ALA A 13 -4.71 -19.91 -12.66
C ALA A 13 -5.94 -19.89 -11.73
N LEU A 14 -7.15 -19.89 -12.30
CA LEU A 14 -8.40 -19.87 -11.54
C LEU A 14 -8.59 -21.15 -10.71
N TRP A 15 -8.28 -22.32 -11.25
CA TRP A 15 -8.36 -23.58 -10.49
C TRP A 15 -7.32 -23.66 -9.37
N VAL A 16 -6.11 -23.16 -9.60
CA VAL A 16 -5.09 -23.07 -8.54
C VAL A 16 -5.56 -22.15 -7.43
N LEU A 17 -6.08 -20.97 -7.76
CA LEU A 17 -6.62 -20.04 -6.76
C LEU A 17 -7.80 -20.64 -5.98
N ALA A 18 -8.70 -21.35 -6.66
CA ALA A 18 -9.78 -22.08 -6.00
C ALA A 18 -9.25 -23.19 -5.07
N ALA A 19 -8.31 -24.01 -5.53
CA ALA A 19 -7.72 -25.07 -4.70
C ALA A 19 -6.99 -24.51 -3.48
N VAL A 20 -6.18 -23.46 -3.66
CA VAL A 20 -5.48 -22.77 -2.57
C VAL A 20 -6.48 -22.12 -1.61
N GLY A 21 -7.52 -21.46 -2.12
CA GLY A 21 -8.57 -20.87 -1.29
C GLY A 21 -9.29 -21.89 -0.42
N ALA A 22 -9.64 -23.05 -0.98
CA ALA A 22 -10.24 -24.15 -0.23
C ALA A 22 -9.27 -24.70 0.83
N LEU A 23 -8.01 -24.93 0.47
CA LEU A 23 -6.99 -25.41 1.41
C LEU A 23 -6.81 -24.43 2.58
N VAL A 24 -6.77 -23.12 2.31
CA VAL A 24 -6.66 -22.08 3.33
C VAL A 24 -7.83 -22.11 4.31
N LEU A 25 -9.06 -22.19 3.81
CA LEU A 25 -10.26 -22.25 4.66
C LEU A 25 -10.37 -23.54 5.49
N LEU A 26 -9.76 -24.63 5.02
CA LEU A 26 -9.76 -25.92 5.70
C LEU A 26 -8.61 -26.06 6.71
N ALA A 27 -7.43 -25.52 6.39
CA ALA A 27 -6.20 -25.76 7.15
C ALA A 27 -5.87 -24.65 8.15
N LEU A 28 -6.31 -23.41 7.89
CA LEU A 28 -5.93 -22.26 8.72
C LEU A 28 -7.11 -21.76 9.56
N PRO A 29 -6.86 -21.29 10.80
CA PRO A 29 -7.89 -20.71 11.63
C PRO A 29 -8.39 -19.39 11.02
N LEU A 30 -9.71 -19.24 10.94
CA LEU A 30 -10.34 -18.02 10.44
C LEU A 30 -10.20 -16.89 11.46
N LEU A 31 -10.35 -17.21 12.73
CA LEU A 31 -10.26 -16.28 13.85
C LEU A 31 -9.29 -16.80 14.92
N SER A 32 -8.83 -15.92 15.78
CA SER A 32 -8.22 -16.28 17.06
C SER A 32 -9.06 -15.67 18.18
N ALA A 33 -9.56 -16.50 19.08
CA ALA A 33 -10.41 -16.08 20.19
C ALA A 33 -9.69 -16.32 21.52
N SER A 34 -9.55 -15.28 22.35
CA SER A 34 -9.07 -15.40 23.72
C SER A 34 -10.14 -14.95 24.73
N PRO A 35 -10.30 -15.63 25.88
CA PRO A 35 -11.28 -15.23 26.89
C PRO A 35 -11.00 -13.88 27.55
N ASN A 36 -9.73 -13.46 27.58
CA ASN A 36 -9.29 -12.17 28.10
C ASN A 36 -7.90 -11.80 27.55
N ARG A 37 -7.33 -10.69 28.05
CA ARG A 37 -5.99 -10.19 27.67
C ARG A 37 -4.81 -11.01 28.21
N LEU A 38 -5.04 -11.91 29.16
CA LEU A 38 -3.98 -12.69 29.83
C LEU A 38 -3.76 -14.06 29.19
N LEU A 39 -4.79 -14.60 28.54
CA LEU A 39 -4.77 -15.93 27.94
C LEU A 39 -4.46 -15.84 26.44
N SER A 40 -3.65 -16.79 25.96
CA SER A 40 -3.37 -16.94 24.54
C SER A 40 -4.64 -17.30 23.76
N GLY A 41 -4.80 -16.68 22.59
CA GLY A 41 -5.91 -16.97 21.69
C GLY A 41 -5.83 -18.38 21.11
N LYS A 42 -6.99 -19.04 21.02
CA LYS A 42 -7.16 -20.31 20.32
C LYS A 42 -7.66 -20.04 18.91
N GLY A 43 -7.05 -20.72 17.92
CA GLY A 43 -7.51 -20.67 16.54
C GLY A 43 -8.92 -21.27 16.40
N VAL A 44 -9.82 -20.53 15.78
CA VAL A 44 -11.20 -20.93 15.51
C VAL A 44 -11.35 -21.13 14.01
N ALA A 45 -11.72 -22.34 13.60
CA ALA A 45 -11.85 -22.72 12.20
C ALA A 45 -13.17 -22.25 11.58
N LEU A 46 -13.24 -22.18 10.25
CA LEU A 46 -14.43 -21.70 9.54
C LEU A 46 -15.72 -22.45 9.94
N TRP A 47 -15.67 -23.77 10.08
CA TRP A 47 -16.85 -24.58 10.41
C TRP A 47 -17.38 -24.31 11.82
N SER A 48 -16.51 -24.03 12.79
CA SER A 48 -16.95 -23.69 14.16
C SER A 48 -17.58 -22.30 14.19
N VAL A 49 -17.04 -21.35 13.42
CA VAL A 49 -17.65 -20.03 13.25
C VAL A 49 -19.03 -20.15 12.58
N ALA A 50 -19.12 -20.92 11.49
CA ALA A 50 -20.37 -21.16 10.78
C ALA A 50 -21.41 -21.93 11.62
N ALA A 51 -20.99 -22.86 12.47
CA ALA A 51 -21.89 -23.58 13.37
C ALA A 51 -22.54 -22.65 14.42
N GLN A 52 -21.83 -21.62 14.87
CA GLN A 52 -22.31 -20.70 15.89
C GLN A 52 -23.13 -19.54 15.31
N VAL A 53 -22.74 -19.03 14.14
CA VAL A 53 -23.38 -17.86 13.51
C VAL A 53 -24.45 -18.26 12.48
N GLY A 54 -24.23 -19.36 11.76
CA GLY A 54 -25.14 -19.88 10.75
C GLY A 54 -24.43 -20.31 9.46
N TRP A 55 -24.77 -21.50 8.96
CA TRP A 55 -24.18 -22.10 7.76
C TRP A 55 -24.51 -21.36 6.45
N ALA A 56 -25.59 -20.58 6.42
CA ALA A 56 -26.02 -19.84 5.24
C ALA A 56 -24.96 -18.84 4.73
N ALA A 57 -24.11 -18.33 5.63
CA ALA A 57 -23.02 -17.42 5.30
C ALA A 57 -21.90 -18.08 4.44
N LEU A 58 -21.89 -19.42 4.32
CA LEU A 58 -20.97 -20.16 3.44
C LEU A 58 -21.49 -20.33 2.01
N LEU A 59 -22.77 -20.04 1.74
CA LEU A 59 -23.35 -20.18 0.40
C LEU A 59 -22.62 -19.34 -0.66
N PRO A 60 -22.23 -18.08 -0.40
CA PRO A 60 -21.46 -17.28 -1.36
C PRO A 60 -20.07 -17.87 -1.64
N LEU A 61 -19.43 -18.50 -0.64
CA LEU A 61 -18.13 -19.16 -0.82
C LEU A 61 -18.28 -20.38 -1.73
N ALA A 62 -19.31 -21.19 -1.50
CA ALA A 62 -19.62 -22.33 -2.37
C ALA A 62 -19.94 -21.87 -3.80
N SER A 63 -20.74 -20.81 -3.97
CA SER A 63 -21.06 -20.26 -5.30
C SER A 63 -19.83 -19.71 -6.00
N LEU A 64 -18.88 -19.12 -5.26
CA LEU A 64 -17.60 -18.69 -5.79
C LEU A 64 -16.80 -19.88 -6.34
N PHE A 65 -16.60 -20.94 -5.56
CA PHE A 65 -15.83 -22.11 -6.01
C PHE A 65 -16.45 -22.74 -7.26
N ILE A 66 -17.79 -22.89 -7.28
CA ILE A 66 -18.51 -23.41 -8.45
C ILE A 66 -18.29 -22.51 -9.67
N SER A 67 -18.49 -21.19 -9.51
CA SER A 67 -18.38 -20.23 -10.61
C SER A 67 -16.96 -20.17 -11.17
N VAL A 68 -15.93 -20.23 -10.32
CA VAL A 68 -14.52 -20.22 -10.71
C VAL A 68 -14.13 -21.50 -11.45
N VAL A 69 -14.61 -22.66 -11.00
CA VAL A 69 -14.39 -23.94 -11.69
C VAL A 69 -15.04 -23.93 -13.07
N LEU A 70 -16.31 -23.49 -13.15
CA LEU A 70 -17.04 -23.36 -14.42
C LEU A 70 -16.37 -22.36 -15.37
N ALA A 71 -15.92 -21.22 -14.85
CA ALA A 71 -15.22 -20.18 -15.61
C ALA A 71 -13.88 -20.69 -16.20
N GLY A 72 -13.17 -21.55 -15.49
CA GLY A 72 -11.98 -22.23 -15.99
C GLY A 72 -12.25 -23.40 -16.95
N SER A 73 -13.50 -23.84 -17.10
CA SER A 73 -13.79 -25.04 -17.90
C SER A 73 -13.73 -24.77 -19.42
N GLY A 74 -12.86 -25.50 -20.11
CA GLY A 74 -12.70 -25.40 -21.57
C GLY A 74 -13.85 -26.01 -22.38
N TRP A 75 -14.76 -26.73 -21.72
CA TRP A 75 -15.91 -27.40 -22.33
C TRP A 75 -17.12 -26.47 -22.52
N LEU A 76 -17.16 -25.35 -21.81
CA LEU A 76 -18.30 -24.43 -21.85
C LEU A 76 -18.17 -23.49 -23.06
N ALA A 77 -19.28 -23.25 -23.77
CA ALA A 77 -19.28 -22.27 -24.85
C ALA A 77 -18.91 -20.87 -24.32
N ARG A 78 -18.23 -20.06 -25.15
CA ARG A 78 -17.67 -18.76 -24.74
C ARG A 78 -18.69 -17.82 -24.06
N ARG A 79 -19.96 -17.82 -24.51
CA ARG A 79 -21.04 -17.04 -23.86
C ARG A 79 -21.24 -17.42 -22.40
N TRP A 80 -21.22 -18.72 -22.10
CA TRP A 80 -21.43 -19.25 -20.76
C TRP A 80 -20.19 -19.11 -19.89
N GLN A 81 -18.99 -19.11 -20.49
CA GLN A 81 -17.75 -18.75 -19.78
C GLN A 81 -17.79 -17.30 -19.30
N ASN A 82 -18.27 -16.36 -20.11
CA ASN A 82 -18.44 -14.96 -19.70
C ASN A 82 -19.44 -14.81 -18.55
N VAL A 83 -20.58 -15.52 -18.61
CA VAL A 83 -21.54 -15.57 -17.51
C VAL A 83 -20.89 -16.12 -16.24
N ALA A 84 -20.11 -17.21 -16.35
CA ALA A 84 -19.39 -17.79 -15.22
C ALA A 84 -18.33 -16.83 -14.64
N PHE A 85 -17.62 -16.07 -15.47
CA PHE A 85 -16.69 -15.03 -15.01
C PHE A 85 -17.41 -13.93 -14.22
N SER A 86 -18.53 -13.42 -14.73
CA SER A 86 -19.33 -12.39 -14.06
C SER A 86 -19.96 -12.90 -12.76
N ALA A 87 -20.51 -14.12 -12.78
CA ALA A 87 -21.06 -14.77 -11.58
C ALA A 87 -19.97 -15.04 -10.53
N GLY A 88 -18.77 -15.44 -10.96
CA GLY A 88 -17.63 -15.62 -10.08
C GLY A 88 -17.18 -14.31 -9.43
N LEU A 89 -17.19 -13.22 -10.18
CA LEU A 89 -16.79 -11.91 -9.65
C LEU A 89 -17.80 -11.39 -8.62
N LEU A 90 -19.11 -11.52 -8.91
CA LEU A 90 -20.16 -11.19 -7.96
C LEU A 90 -20.07 -12.07 -6.70
N SER A 91 -19.88 -13.38 -6.88
CA SER A 91 -19.71 -14.32 -5.76
C SER A 91 -18.46 -14.00 -4.93
N ALA A 92 -17.36 -13.53 -5.53
CA ALA A 92 -16.16 -13.13 -4.81
C ALA A 92 -16.41 -11.90 -3.92
N ALA A 93 -17.13 -10.90 -4.43
CA ALA A 93 -17.51 -9.72 -3.66
C ALA A 93 -18.45 -10.07 -2.51
N ILE A 94 -19.50 -10.87 -2.77
CA ILE A 94 -20.45 -11.32 -1.74
C ILE A 94 -19.73 -12.21 -0.72
N SER A 95 -18.81 -13.07 -1.14
CA SER A 95 -18.00 -13.91 -0.24
C SER A 95 -17.18 -13.09 0.75
N LEU A 96 -16.60 -11.97 0.32
CA LEU A 96 -15.84 -11.11 1.24
C LEU A 96 -16.77 -10.44 2.26
N LEU A 97 -17.93 -9.93 1.81
CA LEU A 97 -18.93 -9.34 2.69
C LEU A 97 -19.54 -10.36 3.65
N SER A 98 -19.81 -11.58 3.18
CA SER A 98 -20.34 -12.66 4.01
C SER A 98 -19.30 -13.14 5.02
N LEU A 99 -18.02 -13.18 4.63
CA LEU A 99 -16.92 -13.52 5.55
C LEU A 99 -16.77 -12.45 6.64
N ALA A 100 -16.82 -11.16 6.27
CA ALA A 100 -16.79 -10.04 7.21
C ALA A 100 -17.97 -10.09 8.19
N ALA A 101 -19.18 -10.33 7.70
CA ALA A 101 -20.36 -10.50 8.54
C ALA A 101 -20.27 -11.73 9.45
N LEU A 102 -19.73 -12.85 8.96
CA LEU A 102 -19.54 -14.08 9.72
C LEU A 102 -18.57 -13.86 10.90
N VAL A 103 -17.42 -13.21 10.65
CA VAL A 103 -16.46 -12.93 11.72
C VAL A 103 -16.99 -11.93 12.74
N GLY A 104 -17.74 -10.92 12.29
CA GLY A 104 -18.42 -9.97 13.18
C GLY A 104 -19.48 -10.65 14.04
N GLY A 105 -20.34 -11.48 13.43
CA GLY A 105 -21.35 -12.27 14.13
C GLY A 105 -20.74 -13.17 15.21
N PHE A 106 -19.66 -13.89 14.89
CA PHE A 106 -18.97 -14.70 15.88
C PHE A 106 -18.38 -13.85 17.00
N ALA A 107 -17.76 -12.73 16.66
CA ALA A 107 -17.20 -11.80 17.65
C ALA A 107 -18.29 -11.31 18.62
N THR A 108 -19.48 -10.95 18.13
CA THR A 108 -20.58 -10.50 19.00
C THR A 108 -21.04 -11.59 19.96
N VAL A 109 -21.16 -12.84 19.51
CA VAL A 109 -21.55 -13.96 20.38
C VAL A 109 -20.46 -14.27 21.41
N ALA A 110 -19.19 -14.31 20.98
CA ALA A 110 -18.05 -14.53 21.86
C ALA A 110 -17.91 -13.41 22.90
N ASP A 111 -18.26 -12.19 22.52
CA ASP A 111 -18.19 -11.02 23.41
C ASP A 111 -19.19 -11.10 24.56
N VAL A 112 -20.42 -11.50 24.26
CA VAL A 112 -21.46 -11.74 25.27
C VAL A 112 -21.04 -12.87 26.21
N GLN A 113 -20.45 -13.95 25.69
CA GLN A 113 -19.98 -15.09 26.49
C GLN A 113 -18.82 -14.75 27.44
N THR A 114 -18.08 -13.68 27.14
CA THR A 114 -16.91 -13.26 27.91
C THR A 114 -17.15 -11.95 28.66
N GLU A 115 -18.41 -11.50 28.75
CA GLU A 115 -18.81 -10.25 29.41
C GLU A 115 -18.01 -9.03 28.94
N GLY A 116 -17.66 -8.97 27.64
CA GLY A 116 -16.89 -7.86 27.07
C GLY A 116 -15.37 -7.99 27.21
N LEU A 117 -14.87 -8.99 27.96
CA LEU A 117 -13.44 -9.15 28.25
C LEU A 117 -12.68 -9.90 27.15
N GLY A 118 -13.39 -10.69 26.35
CA GLY A 118 -12.81 -11.53 25.31
C GLY A 118 -12.26 -10.74 24.13
N ARG A 119 -11.28 -11.33 23.44
CA ARG A 119 -10.72 -10.78 22.20
C ARG A 119 -11.01 -11.74 21.06
N THR A 120 -11.59 -11.22 20.01
CA THR A 120 -11.75 -11.92 18.73
C THR A 120 -10.93 -11.19 17.67
N THR A 121 -9.82 -11.79 17.25
CA THR A 121 -8.90 -11.22 16.25
C THR A 121 -9.00 -12.00 14.95
N LEU A 122 -8.71 -11.33 13.83
CA LEU A 122 -8.67 -11.97 12.51
C LEU A 122 -7.47 -12.93 12.43
N GLY A 123 -7.74 -14.18 12.07
CA GLY A 123 -6.74 -15.24 11.97
C GLY A 123 -6.02 -15.24 10.62
N SER A 124 -4.98 -16.06 10.49
CA SER A 124 -4.21 -16.20 9.24
C SER A 124 -5.08 -16.71 8.07
N GLY A 125 -6.07 -17.56 8.35
CA GLY A 125 -7.02 -18.04 7.35
C GLY A 125 -7.82 -16.90 6.72
N PHE A 126 -8.27 -15.92 7.52
CA PHE A 126 -8.99 -14.75 7.02
C PHE A 126 -8.11 -13.90 6.09
N TRP A 127 -6.88 -13.58 6.51
CA TRP A 127 -5.96 -12.74 5.74
C TRP A 127 -5.55 -13.37 4.42
N VAL A 128 -5.11 -14.63 4.47
CA VAL A 128 -4.67 -15.36 3.28
C VAL A 128 -5.84 -15.59 2.33
N PHE A 129 -7.02 -15.92 2.84
CA PHE A 129 -8.20 -16.11 1.99
C PHE A 129 -8.66 -14.80 1.34
N THR A 130 -8.62 -13.67 2.07
CA THR A 130 -8.90 -12.34 1.49
C THR A 130 -7.93 -12.00 0.36
N LEU A 131 -6.64 -12.34 0.51
CA LEU A 131 -5.66 -12.20 -0.57
C LEU A 131 -5.99 -13.09 -1.78
N VAL A 132 -6.37 -14.35 -1.54
CA VAL A 132 -6.80 -15.27 -2.61
C VAL A 132 -8.06 -14.76 -3.32
N LEU A 133 -9.04 -14.22 -2.59
CA LEU A 133 -10.22 -13.57 -3.16
C LEU A 133 -9.84 -12.38 -4.03
N TRP A 134 -8.92 -11.53 -3.56
CA TRP A 134 -8.44 -10.38 -4.32
C TRP A 134 -7.74 -10.79 -5.62
N LEU A 135 -6.86 -11.79 -5.57
CA LEU A 135 -6.21 -12.36 -6.74
C LEU A 135 -7.22 -12.98 -7.72
N THR A 136 -8.19 -13.72 -7.20
CA THR A 136 -9.27 -14.34 -8.00
C THR A 136 -10.10 -13.26 -8.70
N ALA A 137 -10.55 -12.23 -7.98
CA ALA A 137 -11.30 -11.13 -8.55
C ALA A 137 -10.50 -10.37 -9.63
N ASN A 138 -9.20 -10.11 -9.41
CA ASN A 138 -8.35 -9.49 -10.42
C ASN A 138 -8.19 -10.35 -11.67
N GLU A 139 -8.04 -11.66 -11.52
CA GLU A 139 -7.98 -12.59 -12.64
C GLU A 139 -9.31 -12.59 -13.42
N LEU A 140 -10.46 -12.64 -12.73
CA LEU A 140 -11.79 -12.59 -13.34
C LEU A 140 -12.03 -11.27 -14.10
N MET A 141 -11.71 -10.13 -13.48
CA MET A 141 -11.80 -8.80 -14.14
C MET A 141 -10.91 -8.73 -15.39
N ARG A 142 -9.72 -9.34 -15.34
CA ARG A 142 -8.82 -9.43 -16.50
C ARG A 142 -9.44 -10.25 -17.63
N GLN A 143 -10.09 -11.38 -17.33
CA GLN A 143 -10.77 -12.21 -18.33
C GLN A 143 -11.98 -11.50 -18.95
N LEU A 144 -12.70 -10.72 -18.14
CA LEU A 144 -13.81 -9.88 -18.59
C LEU A 144 -13.36 -8.62 -19.33
N GLN A 145 -12.05 -8.40 -19.49
CA GLN A 145 -11.46 -7.24 -20.15
C GLN A 145 -11.92 -5.90 -19.53
N TRP A 146 -12.11 -5.89 -18.21
CA TRP A 146 -12.55 -4.68 -17.51
C TRP A 146 -11.51 -3.56 -17.61
N GLN A 147 -11.98 -2.39 -18.01
CA GLN A 147 -11.17 -1.19 -18.07
C GLN A 147 -10.80 -0.70 -16.66
N ALA A 148 -9.78 0.16 -16.56
CA ALA A 148 -9.31 0.69 -15.28
C ALA A 148 -10.44 1.31 -14.45
N VAL A 149 -11.35 2.06 -15.07
CA VAL A 149 -12.51 2.69 -14.40
C VAL A 149 -13.48 1.66 -13.81
N GLN A 150 -13.73 0.55 -14.52
CA GLN A 150 -14.61 -0.51 -14.03
C GLN A 150 -13.97 -1.24 -12.85
N ARG A 151 -12.66 -1.49 -12.92
CA ARG A 151 -11.89 -2.11 -11.83
C ARG A 151 -11.89 -1.22 -10.59
N THR A 152 -11.63 0.08 -10.72
CA THR A 152 -11.65 1.02 -9.60
C THR A 152 -13.05 1.15 -9.00
N ALA A 153 -14.08 1.25 -9.83
CA ALA A 153 -15.47 1.31 -9.37
C ALA A 153 -15.87 0.06 -8.57
N ALA A 154 -15.46 -1.13 -9.01
CA ALA A 154 -15.76 -2.37 -8.29
C ALA A 154 -15.07 -2.47 -6.93
N TRP A 155 -13.80 -2.06 -6.84
CA TRP A 155 -13.10 -1.99 -5.56
C TRP A 155 -13.70 -0.92 -4.64
N ALA A 156 -14.10 0.24 -5.18
CA ALA A 156 -14.79 1.27 -4.42
C ALA A 156 -16.14 0.79 -3.88
N LEU A 157 -16.93 0.09 -4.70
CA LEU A 157 -18.21 -0.49 -4.27
C LEU A 157 -18.02 -1.54 -3.17
N LEU A 158 -17.00 -2.39 -3.30
CA LEU A 158 -16.66 -3.37 -2.26
C LEU A 158 -16.24 -2.69 -0.95
N ALA A 159 -15.44 -1.62 -1.04
CA ALA A 159 -15.07 -0.82 0.12
C ALA A 159 -16.29 -0.16 0.79
N VAL A 160 -17.24 0.35 0.00
CA VAL A 160 -18.52 0.87 0.51
C VAL A 160 -19.32 -0.23 1.21
N GLY A 161 -19.38 -1.45 0.66
CA GLY A 161 -20.05 -2.58 1.30
C GLY A 161 -19.41 -2.96 2.65
N ILE A 162 -18.08 -3.02 2.72
CA ILE A 162 -17.36 -3.25 3.98
C ILE A 162 -17.60 -2.10 4.97
N GLY A 163 -17.59 -0.85 4.48
CA GLY A 163 -17.89 0.34 5.29
C GLY A 163 -19.31 0.33 5.85
N ALA A 164 -20.31 -0.05 5.05
CA ALA A 164 -21.69 -0.19 5.48
C ALA A 164 -21.86 -1.29 6.54
N LEU A 165 -21.14 -2.41 6.42
CA LEU A 165 -21.07 -3.43 7.48
C LEU A 165 -20.41 -2.90 8.76
N GLY A 166 -19.37 -2.08 8.65
CA GLY A 166 -18.78 -1.41 9.82
C GLY A 166 -19.78 -0.47 10.50
N LEU A 167 -20.43 0.39 9.72
CA LEU A 167 -21.42 1.36 10.22
C LEU A 167 -22.68 0.71 10.79
N SER A 168 -23.01 -0.52 10.42
CA SER A 168 -24.14 -1.25 11.01
C SER A 168 -23.87 -1.74 12.43
N GLY A 169 -22.64 -1.59 12.93
CA GLY A 169 -22.20 -2.11 14.23
C GLY A 169 -21.91 -3.60 14.21
N SER A 170 -22.08 -4.28 13.06
CA SER A 170 -21.86 -5.73 12.94
C SER A 170 -20.41 -6.16 13.22
N LEU A 171 -19.46 -5.20 13.14
CA LEU A 171 -18.03 -5.43 13.36
C LEU A 171 -17.53 -4.89 14.71
N ASP A 172 -18.37 -4.24 15.52
CA ASP A 172 -17.96 -3.52 16.74
C ASP A 172 -17.35 -4.43 17.79
N ALA A 173 -17.78 -5.70 17.81
CA ALA A 173 -17.26 -6.69 18.74
C ALA A 173 -15.84 -7.19 18.36
N LEU A 174 -15.35 -6.92 17.15
CA LEU A 174 -13.99 -7.30 16.76
C LEU A 174 -12.95 -6.54 17.58
N SER A 175 -11.91 -7.24 18.02
CA SER A 175 -10.85 -6.69 18.88
C SER A 175 -10.18 -5.47 18.24
N THR A 176 -10.03 -5.45 16.91
CA THR A 176 -9.47 -4.30 16.18
C THR A 176 -10.36 -3.05 16.25
N VAL A 177 -11.69 -3.20 16.18
CA VAL A 177 -12.64 -2.06 16.25
C VAL A 177 -12.76 -1.55 17.69
N LYS A 178 -12.74 -2.46 18.67
CA LYS A 178 -12.65 -2.12 20.10
C LYS A 178 -11.39 -1.34 20.42
N GLU A 179 -10.24 -1.79 19.91
CA GLU A 179 -8.97 -1.11 20.16
C GLU A 179 -8.93 0.27 19.50
N TYR A 180 -9.50 0.42 18.30
CA TYR A 180 -9.68 1.73 17.67
C TYR A 180 -10.58 2.65 18.50
N SER A 181 -11.77 2.19 18.90
CA SER A 181 -12.71 3.01 19.66
C SER A 181 -12.13 3.44 21.02
N ALA A 182 -11.36 2.56 21.68
CA ALA A 182 -10.67 2.89 22.92
C ALA A 182 -9.49 3.88 22.75
N ARG A 183 -8.87 3.94 21.57
CA ARG A 183 -7.66 4.74 21.30
C ARG A 183 -7.80 5.72 20.15
N ALA A 184 -9.01 6.17 19.85
CA ALA A 184 -9.30 6.99 18.68
C ALA A 184 -8.46 8.29 18.65
N GLU A 185 -8.27 8.93 19.80
CA GLU A 185 -7.46 10.15 19.92
C GLU A 185 -5.98 9.91 19.59
N ASP A 186 -5.39 8.84 20.14
CA ASP A 186 -4.00 8.47 19.87
C ASP A 186 -3.81 8.09 18.41
N PHE A 187 -4.79 7.39 17.82
CA PHE A 187 -4.83 7.07 16.40
C PHE A 187 -4.79 8.32 15.53
N TRP A 188 -5.67 9.29 15.75
CA TRP A 188 -5.71 10.50 14.93
C TRP A 188 -4.48 11.39 15.14
N ARG A 189 -3.92 11.42 16.35
CA ARG A 189 -2.64 12.08 16.62
C ARG A 189 -1.50 11.42 15.85
N ALA A 190 -1.41 10.09 15.88
CA ALA A 190 -0.42 9.33 15.13
C ALA A 190 -0.59 9.49 13.61
N TRP A 191 -1.83 9.51 13.12
CA TRP A 191 -2.13 9.80 11.71
C TRP A 191 -1.61 11.19 11.30
N GLY A 192 -1.93 12.22 12.08
CA GLY A 192 -1.46 13.59 11.84
C GLY A 192 0.07 13.71 11.85
N GLN A 193 0.74 13.09 12.83
CA GLN A 193 2.21 13.03 12.87
C GLN A 193 2.80 12.36 11.64
N HIS A 194 2.21 11.25 11.19
CA HIS A 194 2.68 10.52 10.01
C HIS A 194 2.60 11.41 8.75
N LEU A 195 1.49 12.16 8.59
CA LEU A 195 1.34 13.12 7.51
C LEU A 195 2.34 14.29 7.60
N HIS A 196 2.62 14.82 8.78
CA HIS A 196 3.62 15.89 8.95
C HIS A 196 5.03 15.43 8.57
N ILE A 197 5.46 14.25 9.05
CA ILE A 197 6.78 13.70 8.72
C ILE A 197 6.91 13.50 7.21
N MET A 198 5.88 12.92 6.59
CA MET A 198 5.81 12.76 5.15
C MET A 198 5.86 14.10 4.41
N GLY A 199 5.07 15.08 4.85
CA GLY A 199 5.01 16.42 4.23
C GLY A 199 6.36 17.14 4.27
N TYR A 200 7.02 17.17 5.43
CA TYR A 200 8.35 17.78 5.55
C TYR A 200 9.39 17.05 4.71
N THR A 201 9.37 15.71 4.71
CA THR A 201 10.28 14.91 3.90
C THR A 201 10.11 15.21 2.41
N VAL A 202 8.87 15.16 1.91
CA VAL A 202 8.58 15.43 0.49
C VAL A 202 8.97 16.85 0.11
N ALA A 203 8.62 17.85 0.92
CA ALA A 203 8.97 19.24 0.65
C ALA A 203 10.49 19.45 0.59
N LEU A 204 11.23 18.91 1.56
CA LEU A 204 12.69 19.02 1.60
C LEU A 204 13.35 18.27 0.45
N THR A 205 12.88 17.05 0.13
CA THR A 205 13.41 16.26 -0.98
C THR A 205 13.13 16.91 -2.33
N LEU A 206 11.95 17.51 -2.55
CA LEU A 206 11.69 18.28 -3.77
C LEU A 206 12.58 19.52 -3.85
N GLY A 207 12.68 20.27 -2.76
CA GLY A 207 13.47 21.50 -2.68
C GLY A 207 14.95 21.28 -2.97
N VAL A 208 15.51 20.15 -2.52
CA VAL A 208 16.93 19.80 -2.75
C VAL A 208 17.12 18.98 -4.03
N GLY A 209 16.26 17.99 -4.26
CA GLY A 209 16.43 16.99 -5.32
C GLY A 209 16.14 17.51 -6.72
N LEU A 210 15.19 18.44 -6.89
CA LEU A 210 14.92 19.04 -8.21
C LEU A 210 16.11 19.90 -8.70
N PRO A 211 16.62 20.89 -7.94
CA PRO A 211 17.80 21.64 -8.35
C PRO A 211 19.03 20.75 -8.56
N LEU A 212 19.21 19.75 -7.69
CA LEU A 212 20.34 18.83 -7.77
C LEU A 212 20.28 17.94 -9.01
N GLY A 213 19.10 17.45 -9.38
CA GLY A 213 18.91 16.68 -10.62
C GLY A 213 19.20 17.52 -11.86
N VAL A 214 18.72 18.76 -11.90
CA VAL A 214 19.02 19.70 -13.00
C VAL A 214 20.53 19.97 -13.10
N TYR A 215 21.19 20.18 -11.95
CA TYR A 215 22.63 20.41 -11.92
C TYR A 215 23.42 19.19 -12.40
N LEU A 216 23.11 17.99 -11.90
CA LEU A 216 23.83 16.77 -12.22
C LEU A 216 23.67 16.34 -13.69
N GLN A 217 22.53 16.67 -14.32
CA GLN A 217 22.35 16.42 -15.75
C GLN A 217 23.40 17.15 -16.61
N ARG A 218 23.84 18.34 -16.19
CA ARG A 218 24.86 19.14 -16.90
C ARG A 218 26.28 18.64 -16.65
N THR A 219 26.48 17.79 -15.64
CA THR A 219 27.79 17.30 -15.23
C THR A 219 27.84 15.76 -15.17
N PRO A 220 27.91 15.05 -16.32
CA PRO A 220 27.80 13.58 -16.36
C PRO A 220 28.81 12.84 -15.47
N ARG A 221 30.05 13.36 -15.35
CA ARG A 221 31.09 12.79 -14.48
C ARG A 221 30.72 12.84 -12.99
N TRP A 222 30.11 13.95 -12.56
CA TRP A 222 29.66 14.12 -11.17
C TRP A 222 28.37 13.35 -10.90
N SER A 223 27.48 13.25 -11.90
CA SER A 223 26.25 12.45 -11.84
C SER A 223 26.54 10.99 -11.47
N GLN A 224 27.50 10.35 -12.12
CA GLN A 224 27.88 8.96 -11.81
C GLN A 224 28.35 8.80 -10.36
N ARG A 225 29.27 9.67 -9.89
CA ARG A 225 29.77 9.62 -8.50
C ARG A 225 28.64 9.84 -7.49
N PHE A 226 27.77 10.80 -7.75
CA PHE A 226 26.66 11.13 -6.86
C PHE A 226 25.64 9.99 -6.78
N PHE A 227 25.35 9.32 -7.90
CA PHE A 227 24.48 8.14 -7.89
C PHE A 227 25.10 6.96 -7.14
N VAL A 228 26.42 6.78 -7.18
CA VAL A 228 27.10 5.77 -6.34
C VAL A 228 26.90 6.09 -4.85
N LEU A 229 27.10 7.36 -4.45
CA LEU A 229 26.88 7.79 -3.05
C LEU A 229 25.44 7.57 -2.60
N LEU A 230 24.47 8.04 -3.38
CA LEU A 230 23.04 7.89 -3.07
C LEU A 230 22.59 6.42 -3.06
N SER A 231 23.13 5.59 -3.95
CA SER A 231 22.87 4.15 -3.92
C SER A 231 23.47 3.53 -2.66
N GLY A 232 24.68 3.94 -2.26
CA GLY A 232 25.30 3.54 -1.00
C GLY A 232 24.41 3.82 0.21
N VAL A 233 23.80 5.01 0.28
CA VAL A 233 22.85 5.35 1.35
C VAL A 233 21.67 4.38 1.41
N GLN A 234 21.09 4.00 0.25
CA GLN A 234 19.96 3.06 0.21
C GLN A 234 20.34 1.62 0.59
N THR A 235 21.63 1.26 0.56
CA THR A 235 22.08 -0.06 1.02
C THR A 235 22.24 -0.14 2.54
N ILE A 236 22.33 0.99 3.24
CA ILE A 236 22.41 1.03 4.70
C ILE A 236 21.01 0.76 5.25
N PRO A 237 20.79 -0.26 6.10
CA PRO A 237 19.49 -0.50 6.71
C PRO A 237 18.91 0.77 7.36
N SER A 238 17.64 1.09 7.11
CA SER A 238 17.03 2.36 7.52
C SER A 238 17.17 2.64 9.02
N ILE A 239 16.98 1.61 9.86
CA ILE A 239 17.17 1.69 11.32
C ILE A 239 18.61 2.12 11.67
N ALA A 240 19.62 1.56 11.00
CA ALA A 240 21.02 1.92 11.23
C ALA A 240 21.31 3.35 10.77
N LEU A 241 20.79 3.77 9.60
CA LEU A 241 20.94 5.15 9.13
C LEU A 241 20.31 6.14 10.12
N PHE A 242 19.12 5.84 10.63
CA PHE A 242 18.46 6.67 11.64
C PHE A 242 19.34 6.81 12.90
N SER A 243 19.87 5.71 13.44
CA SER A 243 20.75 5.75 14.62
C SER A 243 22.04 6.56 14.40
N VAL A 244 22.69 6.41 13.25
CA VAL A 244 23.88 7.19 12.89
C VAL A 244 23.55 8.68 12.82
N LEU A 245 22.42 9.03 12.20
CA LEU A 245 22.02 10.41 12.02
C LEU A 245 21.56 11.07 13.32
N MET A 246 20.94 10.34 14.23
CA MET A 246 20.66 10.79 15.60
C MET A 246 21.95 11.18 16.33
N ALA A 247 22.96 10.30 16.31
CA ALA A 247 24.24 10.56 16.95
C ALA A 247 24.96 11.77 16.31
N LEU A 248 24.96 11.84 14.97
CA LEU A 248 25.55 12.96 14.24
C LEU A 248 24.87 14.29 14.58
N LEU A 249 23.53 14.33 14.56
CA LEU A 249 22.77 15.54 14.81
C LEU A 249 22.84 15.97 16.28
N ALA A 250 22.91 15.02 17.22
CA ALA A 250 23.20 15.30 18.62
C ALA A 250 24.60 15.90 18.82
N ALA A 251 25.62 15.40 18.12
CA ALA A 251 26.97 15.97 18.16
C ALA A 251 27.01 17.37 17.55
N LEU A 252 26.34 17.58 16.41
CA LEU A 252 26.23 18.90 15.78
C LEU A 252 25.46 19.89 16.65
N GLY A 253 24.40 19.48 17.33
CA GLY A 253 23.66 20.32 18.27
C GLY A 253 24.48 20.76 19.48
N LYS A 254 25.46 19.93 19.92
CA LYS A 254 26.43 20.32 20.94
C LYS A 254 27.46 21.33 20.41
N ALA A 255 27.88 21.18 19.15
CA ALA A 255 28.85 22.08 18.52
C ALA A 255 28.23 23.44 18.14
N TRP A 256 26.97 23.45 17.71
CA TRP A 256 26.21 24.64 17.31
C TRP A 256 24.89 24.75 18.10
N PRO A 257 24.84 25.54 19.19
CA PRO A 257 23.65 25.72 20.02
C PRO A 257 22.43 26.30 19.28
N LEU A 258 22.63 26.88 18.10
CA LEU A 258 21.56 27.40 17.24
C LEU A 258 20.71 26.30 16.60
N LEU A 259 21.24 25.09 16.41
CA LEU A 259 20.51 23.98 15.77
C LEU A 259 19.31 23.51 16.62
N PRO A 260 19.47 23.20 17.92
CA PRO A 260 18.34 22.85 18.77
C PRO A 260 17.30 23.97 18.90
N ALA A 261 17.74 25.24 18.90
CA ALA A 261 16.83 26.39 18.93
C ALA A 261 15.94 26.49 17.68
N LEU A 262 16.39 25.92 16.55
CA LEU A 262 15.62 25.79 15.31
C LEU A 262 14.79 24.50 15.24
N GLY A 263 14.70 23.73 16.33
CA GLY A 263 13.97 22.46 16.38
C GLY A 263 14.72 21.26 15.79
N LEU A 264 16.02 21.40 15.50
CA LEU A 264 16.88 20.31 14.99
C LEU A 264 17.51 19.55 16.17
N HIS A 265 16.70 18.72 16.82
CA HIS A 265 17.15 17.86 17.92
C HIS A 265 17.73 16.55 17.39
N GLY A 266 18.66 15.95 18.15
CA GLY A 266 19.28 14.67 17.80
C GLY A 266 18.37 13.44 17.89
N VAL A 267 17.09 13.59 18.27
CA VAL A 267 16.10 12.51 18.43
C VAL A 267 14.76 12.96 17.85
N GLY A 268 13.97 12.03 17.34
CA GLY A 268 12.60 12.29 16.88
C GLY A 268 12.53 12.74 15.42
N MET A 269 11.80 13.81 15.15
CA MET A 269 11.38 14.20 13.79
C MET A 269 12.54 14.61 12.88
N ALA A 270 13.50 15.40 13.38
CA ALA A 270 14.59 15.93 12.57
C ALA A 270 15.49 14.84 11.93
N PRO A 271 16.05 13.86 12.68
CA PRO A 271 16.83 12.79 12.07
C PRO A 271 15.97 11.89 11.19
N ALA A 272 14.68 11.69 11.52
CA ALA A 272 13.77 10.94 10.66
C ALA A 272 13.61 11.59 9.28
N VAL A 273 13.22 12.87 9.24
CA VAL A 273 13.02 13.62 7.99
C VAL A 273 14.29 13.63 7.15
N LEU A 274 15.46 13.89 7.75
CA LEU A 274 16.72 13.93 7.02
C LEU A 274 17.11 12.57 6.40
N ALA A 275 16.94 11.47 7.15
CA ALA A 275 17.22 10.14 6.62
C ALA A 275 16.20 9.70 5.55
N LEU A 276 14.91 9.99 5.76
CA LEU A 276 13.88 9.77 4.75
C LEU A 276 14.17 10.57 3.48
N CYS A 277 14.62 11.82 3.62
CA CYS A 277 15.04 12.63 2.48
C CYS A 277 16.22 12.02 1.74
N ALA A 278 17.23 11.53 2.46
CA ALA A 278 18.39 10.88 1.86
C ALA A 278 18.00 9.64 1.03
N TYR A 279 17.06 8.85 1.52
CA TYR A 279 16.48 7.72 0.80
C TYR A 279 15.70 8.16 -0.45
N ALA A 280 14.84 9.16 -0.29
CA ALA A 280 13.94 9.69 -1.31
C ALA A 280 14.67 10.46 -2.43
N LEU A 281 15.89 10.97 -2.17
CA LEU A 281 16.67 11.72 -3.14
C LEU A 281 17.06 10.90 -4.37
N LEU A 282 17.45 9.63 -4.22
CA LEU A 282 17.91 8.81 -5.35
C LEU A 282 16.86 8.65 -6.46
N PRO A 283 15.64 8.14 -6.19
CA PRO A 283 14.65 7.99 -7.25
C PRO A 283 14.25 9.34 -7.87
N LEU A 284 14.18 10.42 -7.09
CA LEU A 284 13.85 11.75 -7.61
C LEU A 284 14.96 12.28 -8.53
N VAL A 285 16.19 12.40 -8.04
CA VAL A 285 17.33 12.95 -8.78
C VAL A 285 17.60 12.13 -10.04
N ARG A 286 17.52 10.79 -9.94
CA ARG A 286 17.70 9.89 -11.08
C ARG A 286 16.64 10.11 -12.16
N SER A 287 15.38 10.31 -11.76
CA SER A 287 14.28 10.55 -12.69
C SER A 287 14.37 11.93 -13.35
N VAL A 288 14.82 12.95 -12.61
CA VAL A 288 15.08 14.29 -13.17
C VAL A 288 16.20 14.23 -14.22
N VAL A 289 17.34 13.62 -13.87
CA VAL A 289 18.47 13.49 -14.79
C VAL A 289 18.06 12.70 -16.04
N ALA A 290 17.40 11.55 -15.86
CA ALA A 290 16.93 10.73 -16.98
C ALA A 290 15.90 11.46 -17.85
N GLY A 291 14.98 12.22 -17.23
CA GLY A 291 13.94 12.95 -17.95
C GLY A 291 14.52 14.04 -18.84
N LEU A 292 15.46 14.82 -18.31
CA LEU A 292 16.16 15.86 -19.06
C LEU A 292 17.07 15.28 -20.16
N GLN A 293 17.68 14.11 -19.93
CA GLN A 293 18.50 13.42 -20.94
C GLN A 293 17.68 12.80 -22.08
N GLN A 294 16.39 12.53 -21.88
CA GLN A 294 15.51 11.99 -22.91
C GLN A 294 15.03 13.05 -23.92
N VAL A 295 15.24 14.34 -23.65
CA VAL A 295 14.88 15.41 -24.58
C VAL A 295 15.73 15.28 -25.86
N PRO A 296 15.12 15.17 -27.05
CA PRO A 296 15.87 14.98 -28.29
C PRO A 296 16.81 16.15 -28.59
N ARG A 297 18.02 15.85 -29.07
CA ARG A 297 19.02 16.87 -29.44
C ARG A 297 18.48 17.89 -30.45
N ALA A 298 17.64 17.46 -31.39
CA ALA A 298 17.00 18.35 -32.37
C ALA A 298 16.13 19.45 -31.72
N ILE A 299 15.51 19.17 -30.58
CA ILE A 299 14.74 20.16 -29.82
C ILE A 299 15.67 21.21 -29.20
N HIS A 300 16.85 20.81 -28.71
CA HIS A 300 17.85 21.75 -28.21
C HIS A 300 18.39 22.65 -29.32
N GLU A 301 18.71 22.09 -30.49
CA GLU A 301 19.19 22.84 -31.65
C GLU A 301 18.12 23.83 -32.15
N SER A 302 16.85 23.42 -32.15
CA SER A 302 15.72 24.28 -32.49
C SER A 302 15.55 25.43 -31.50
N ALA A 303 15.61 25.14 -30.19
CA ALA A 303 15.55 26.16 -29.14
C ALA A 303 16.68 27.21 -29.27
N GLN A 304 17.90 26.75 -29.60
CA GLN A 304 19.03 27.64 -29.85
C GLN A 304 18.83 28.49 -31.11
N ALA A 305 18.32 27.90 -32.20
CA ALA A 305 18.01 28.63 -33.43
C ALA A 305 16.92 29.70 -33.25
N MET A 306 16.00 29.49 -32.32
CA MET A 306 14.98 30.47 -31.91
C MET A 306 15.51 31.55 -30.96
N GLY A 307 16.79 31.53 -30.58
CA GLY A 307 17.41 32.53 -29.71
C GLY A 307 17.09 32.37 -28.22
N LEU A 308 16.62 31.20 -27.78
CA LEU A 308 16.35 30.95 -26.36
C LEU A 308 17.65 30.82 -25.57
N SER A 309 17.73 31.52 -24.44
CA SER A 309 18.82 31.35 -23.47
C SER A 309 18.74 29.98 -22.79
N ALA A 310 19.87 29.48 -22.24
CA ALA A 310 19.89 28.20 -21.53
C ALA A 310 18.90 28.11 -20.36
N ARG A 311 18.55 29.24 -19.72
CA ARG A 311 17.52 29.28 -18.68
C ARG A 311 16.11 29.17 -19.30
N GLN A 312 15.85 29.87 -20.40
CA GLN A 312 14.57 29.76 -21.11
C GLN A 312 14.40 28.35 -21.68
N THR A 313 15.42 27.77 -22.33
CA THR A 313 15.39 26.40 -22.84
C THR A 313 15.08 25.40 -21.72
N LEU A 314 15.72 25.53 -20.55
CA LEU A 314 15.45 24.65 -19.41
C LEU A 314 13.98 24.74 -18.95
N TRP A 315 13.47 25.95 -18.68
CA TRP A 315 12.16 26.13 -18.06
C TRP A 315 10.99 26.01 -19.04
N GLN A 316 11.18 26.38 -20.30
CA GLN A 316 10.13 26.45 -21.32
C GLN A 316 10.11 25.24 -22.24
N VAL A 317 11.21 24.47 -22.32
CA VAL A 317 11.33 23.35 -23.27
C VAL A 317 11.69 22.06 -22.53
N GLU A 318 12.86 22.00 -21.88
CA GLU A 318 13.39 20.75 -21.32
C GLU A 318 12.54 20.23 -20.14
N LEU A 319 12.24 21.08 -19.14
CA LEU A 319 11.46 20.69 -17.96
C LEU A 319 10.03 20.25 -18.31
N PRO A 320 9.28 20.97 -19.16
CA PRO A 320 8.00 20.50 -19.69
C PRO A 320 8.03 19.09 -20.29
N LEU A 321 9.02 18.81 -21.14
CA LEU A 321 9.16 17.52 -21.82
C LEU A 321 9.63 16.42 -20.87
N ALA A 322 10.46 16.76 -19.87
CA ALA A 322 10.94 15.84 -18.85
C ALA A 322 9.90 15.56 -17.74
N LEU A 323 8.86 16.40 -17.62
CA LEU A 323 7.90 16.38 -16.51
C LEU A 323 7.26 15.00 -16.25
N PRO A 324 6.86 14.20 -17.26
CA PRO A 324 6.27 12.87 -17.01
C PRO A 324 7.23 11.94 -16.24
N LEU A 325 8.53 12.02 -16.55
CA LEU A 325 9.55 11.23 -15.87
C LEU A 325 9.86 11.78 -14.48
N VAL A 326 9.91 13.11 -14.32
CA VAL A 326 10.05 13.77 -13.01
C VAL A 326 8.92 13.35 -12.07
N VAL A 327 7.67 13.39 -12.53
CA VAL A 327 6.50 12.96 -11.74
C VAL A 327 6.58 11.47 -11.39
N SER A 328 7.11 10.62 -12.28
CA SER A 328 7.38 9.21 -11.96
C SER A 328 8.39 9.08 -10.79
N GLY A 329 9.44 9.90 -10.77
CA GLY A 329 10.39 9.97 -9.66
C GLY A 329 9.75 10.44 -8.36
N VAL A 330 8.93 11.50 -8.43
CA VAL A 330 8.11 12.00 -7.30
C VAL A 330 7.22 10.89 -6.75
N LYS A 331 6.58 10.12 -7.62
CA LYS A 331 5.74 8.98 -7.23
C LYS A 331 6.50 7.95 -6.42
N VAL A 332 7.63 7.49 -6.94
CA VAL A 332 8.45 6.47 -6.25
C VAL A 332 8.91 6.97 -4.89
N MET A 333 9.41 8.22 -4.81
CA MET A 333 9.89 8.75 -3.52
C MET A 333 8.77 8.94 -2.50
N VAL A 334 7.55 9.33 -2.91
CA VAL A 334 6.42 9.53 -1.99
C VAL A 334 5.97 8.19 -1.41
N ILE A 335 5.80 7.17 -2.26
CA ILE A 335 5.39 5.83 -1.82
C ILE A 335 6.43 5.22 -0.87
N GLN A 336 7.71 5.37 -1.22
CA GLN A 336 8.81 4.95 -0.36
C GLN A 336 8.79 5.69 0.99
N THR A 337 8.54 7.00 0.99
CA THR A 337 8.48 7.82 2.19
C THR A 337 7.34 7.40 3.11
N ILE A 338 6.15 7.10 2.58
CA ILE A 338 5.01 6.62 3.37
C ILE A 338 5.39 5.36 4.16
N GLY A 339 5.98 4.37 3.47
CA GLY A 339 6.40 3.13 4.12
C GLY A 339 7.51 3.33 5.15
N LEU A 340 8.56 4.09 4.81
CA LEU A 340 9.69 4.32 5.71
C LEU A 340 9.35 5.20 6.91
N THR A 341 8.34 6.07 6.79
CA THR A 341 7.84 6.89 7.92
C THR A 341 7.30 5.99 9.04
N ALA A 342 6.70 4.84 8.71
CA ALA A 342 6.29 3.87 9.72
C ALA A 342 7.49 3.34 10.52
N VAL A 343 8.63 3.11 9.87
CA VAL A 343 9.86 2.64 10.53
C VAL A 343 10.49 3.73 11.40
N ALA A 344 10.37 5.00 11.00
CA ALA A 344 10.90 6.13 11.77
C ALA A 344 10.29 6.26 13.17
N ALA A 345 9.13 5.66 13.42
CA ALA A 345 8.56 5.59 14.77
C ALA A 345 9.49 4.91 15.79
N LEU A 346 10.33 3.98 15.35
CA LEU A 346 11.27 3.25 16.22
C LEU A 346 12.33 4.17 16.85
N ILE A 347 12.60 5.33 16.24
CA ILE A 347 13.51 6.36 16.77
C ILE A 347 12.79 7.55 17.42
N GLY A 348 11.52 7.36 17.76
CA GLY A 348 10.71 8.36 18.44
C GLY A 348 10.18 9.48 17.54
N ALA A 349 10.19 9.30 16.21
CA ALA A 349 9.59 10.29 15.30
C ALA A 349 8.05 10.34 15.43
N GLY A 350 7.43 9.27 15.95
CA GLY A 350 5.99 9.12 16.06
C GLY A 350 5.35 8.63 14.78
N GLY A 351 4.11 9.06 14.52
CA GLY A 351 3.33 8.61 13.38
C GLY A 351 2.64 7.26 13.61
N LEU A 352 1.86 6.78 12.63
CA LEU A 352 1.17 5.47 12.71
C LEU A 352 2.09 4.28 13.05
N GLY A 353 3.38 4.39 12.75
CA GLY A 353 4.37 3.39 13.13
C GLY A 353 4.49 3.17 14.64
N SER A 354 4.15 4.17 15.48
CA SER A 354 4.19 4.01 16.94
C SER A 354 3.19 2.95 17.40
N LEU A 355 1.95 3.02 16.91
CA LEU A 355 0.91 2.03 17.17
C LEU A 355 1.28 0.65 16.61
N MET A 356 1.90 0.62 15.42
CA MET A 356 2.37 -0.63 14.81
C MET A 356 3.43 -1.32 15.69
N PHE A 357 4.46 -0.59 16.13
CA PHE A 357 5.52 -1.16 16.96
C PHE A 357 5.04 -1.45 18.38
N GLU A 358 4.17 -0.61 18.96
CA GLU A 358 3.52 -0.91 20.24
C GLU A 358 2.75 -2.23 20.15
N GLY A 359 1.93 -2.42 19.11
CA GLY A 359 1.22 -3.66 18.86
C GLY A 359 2.15 -4.86 18.69
N LEU A 360 3.25 -4.68 17.96
CA LEU A 360 4.23 -5.73 17.74
C LEU A 360 4.92 -6.16 19.06
N PHE A 361 5.37 -5.20 19.86
CA PHE A 361 6.09 -5.49 21.11
C PHE A 361 5.17 -5.94 22.25
N SER A 362 3.89 -5.55 22.22
CA SER A 362 2.88 -5.99 23.20
C SER A 362 2.12 -7.26 22.78
N SER A 363 2.49 -7.90 21.65
CA SER A 363 1.75 -9.02 21.06
C SER A 363 0.26 -8.71 20.81
N ALA A 364 -0.08 -7.44 20.59
CA ALA A 364 -1.41 -6.98 20.23
C ALA A 364 -1.50 -6.79 18.72
N MET A 365 -1.75 -7.89 17.99
CA MET A 365 -1.87 -7.88 16.53
C MET A 365 -2.95 -6.92 16.02
N ASP A 366 -3.99 -6.66 16.81
CA ASP A 366 -5.04 -5.69 16.50
C ASP A 366 -4.49 -4.27 16.32
N LEU A 367 -3.55 -3.83 17.16
CA LEU A 367 -2.89 -2.53 17.05
C LEU A 367 -2.01 -2.47 15.80
N VAL A 368 -1.32 -3.57 15.48
CA VAL A 368 -0.52 -3.68 14.25
C VAL A 368 -1.40 -3.50 13.02
N VAL A 369 -2.50 -4.22 12.95
CA VAL A 369 -3.46 -4.16 11.84
C VAL A 369 -4.09 -2.76 11.74
N LEU A 370 -4.48 -2.18 12.88
CA LEU A 370 -5.05 -0.83 12.96
C LEU A 370 -4.09 0.23 12.42
N ALA A 371 -2.78 0.07 12.60
CA ALA A 371 -1.77 0.99 12.09
C ALA A 371 -1.40 0.73 10.62
N VAL A 372 -1.28 -0.53 10.21
CA VAL A 372 -0.79 -0.92 8.88
C VAL A 372 -1.81 -0.60 7.79
N PHE A 373 -3.10 -0.86 8.02
CA PHE A 373 -4.14 -0.55 7.04
C PHE A 373 -4.14 0.91 6.56
N PRO A 374 -4.14 1.92 7.45
CA PRO A 374 -4.09 3.32 7.03
C PRO A 374 -2.81 3.67 6.25
N ILE A 375 -1.66 3.11 6.62
CA ILE A 375 -0.39 3.30 5.88
C ILE A 375 -0.52 2.74 4.45
N VAL A 376 -1.05 1.52 4.31
CA VAL A 376 -1.26 0.89 2.99
C VAL A 376 -2.28 1.67 2.17
N ALA A 377 -3.37 2.13 2.78
CA ALA A 377 -4.38 2.95 2.13
C ALA A 377 -3.78 4.28 1.62
N MET A 378 -2.98 4.96 2.43
CA MET A 378 -2.24 6.16 2.02
C MET A 378 -1.33 5.90 0.82
N ALA A 379 -0.53 4.83 0.85
CA ALA A 379 0.37 4.47 -0.25
C ALA A 379 -0.41 4.17 -1.54
N TRP A 380 -1.53 3.44 -1.44
CA TRP A 380 -2.39 3.13 -2.58
C TRP A 380 -3.05 4.37 -3.17
N LEU A 381 -3.56 5.28 -2.33
CA LEU A 381 -4.12 6.56 -2.76
C LEU A 381 -3.06 7.44 -3.44
N ALA A 382 -1.85 7.52 -2.86
CA ALA A 382 -0.74 8.27 -3.44
C ALA A 382 -0.32 7.71 -4.81
N GLU A 383 -0.25 6.38 -4.97
CA GLU A 383 0.03 5.73 -6.26
C GLU A 383 -1.04 6.08 -7.30
N GLY A 384 -2.31 6.02 -6.95
CA GLY A 384 -3.41 6.36 -7.86
C GLY A 384 -3.39 7.83 -8.29
N LEU A 385 -3.25 8.74 -7.33
CA LEU A 385 -3.20 10.19 -7.59
C LEU A 385 -1.99 10.55 -8.45
N LEU A 386 -0.78 10.14 -8.08
CA LEU A 386 0.44 10.51 -8.78
C LEU A 386 0.55 9.84 -10.15
N SER A 387 0.05 8.62 -10.32
CA SER A 387 -0.05 7.99 -11.64
C SER A 387 -1.02 8.75 -12.56
N SER A 388 -2.14 9.24 -12.04
CA SER A 388 -3.06 10.07 -12.84
C SER A 388 -2.39 11.36 -13.32
N VAL A 389 -1.66 12.05 -12.44
CA VAL A 389 -0.88 13.25 -12.76
C VAL A 389 0.19 12.94 -13.80
N ALA A 390 0.94 11.85 -13.65
CA ALA A 390 1.97 11.45 -14.62
C ALA A 390 1.38 11.24 -16.02
N THR A 391 0.21 10.60 -16.13
CA THR A 391 -0.46 10.41 -17.43
C THR A 391 -0.96 11.72 -18.04
N ALA A 392 -1.44 12.66 -17.22
CA ALA A 392 -1.88 13.97 -17.67
C ALA A 392 -0.69 14.79 -18.20
N CYS A 393 0.43 14.82 -17.47
CA CYS A 393 1.68 15.44 -17.91
C CYS A 393 2.18 14.82 -19.22
N GLY A 394 2.11 13.49 -19.37
CA GLY A 394 2.50 12.80 -20.59
C GLY A 394 1.64 13.14 -21.80
N ARG A 395 0.32 13.33 -21.60
CA ARG A 395 -0.58 13.81 -22.68
C ARG A 395 -0.25 15.24 -23.07
N TRP A 396 -0.03 16.12 -22.09
CA TRP A 396 0.31 17.52 -22.33
C TRP A 396 1.62 17.68 -23.10
N ALA A 397 2.68 16.98 -22.69
CA ALA A 397 4.00 17.04 -23.34
C ALA A 397 3.95 16.62 -24.82
N ARG A 398 3.08 15.67 -25.21
CA ARG A 398 2.90 15.25 -26.61
C ARG A 398 2.12 16.25 -27.47
N HIS A 399 1.36 17.15 -26.87
CA HIS A 399 0.64 18.19 -27.61
C HIS A 399 1.50 19.45 -27.82
N THR A 400 2.52 19.65 -26.99
CA THR A 400 3.41 20.82 -27.03
C THR A 400 4.73 20.57 -27.75
N ALA A 401 5.13 19.31 -27.92
CA ALA A 401 6.26 18.88 -28.74
C ALA A 401 5.83 18.75 -30.20
#